data_AF-A0A364LFF7-F1
#
_entry.id   AF-A0A364LFF7-F1
#
_cell.length_a   1.000
_cell.length_b   1.000
_cell.length_c   1.000
_cell.angle_alpha   90.00
_cell.angle_beta   90.00
_cell.angle_gamma   90.00
#
_symmetry.space_group_name_H-M   'P 1'
#
loop_
_entity.id
_entity.type
_entity.pdbx_description
1 polymer ?
#
loop_
_entity_poly.entity_id
_entity_poly.type
_entity_poly.pdbx_seq_one_letter_code
_entity_poly.pdbx_strand_id
1 'polypeptide(L)'
;MKFASFYGALWRSQLKEEGFIAFMKKEWLNSLKDFQPEIIDKAIECCLKQKEFPPTLPQFYDLCRSFQKRLDEQKEQENKTSANPAPLEVGLAHLRMIKQMLNSN
;
A
#
# COMPACT_ATOMS: atom_id res chain seq x y z
N MET A 1 -8.43 18.82 -3.26
CA MET A 1 -9.25 17.67 -3.71
C MET A 1 -8.64 17.09 -5.00
N LYS A 2 -7.70 16.14 -4.91
CA LYS A 2 -6.98 15.58 -6.08
C LYS A 2 -7.95 14.98 -7.12
N PHE A 3 -8.98 14.24 -6.70
CA PHE A 3 -10.00 13.67 -7.59
C PHE A 3 -10.83 14.72 -8.35
N ALA A 4 -11.15 15.86 -7.74
CA ALA A 4 -11.91 16.93 -8.41
C ALA A 4 -11.12 17.58 -9.56
N SER A 5 -9.80 17.60 -9.47
CA SER A 5 -8.93 18.11 -10.54
C SER A 5 -8.84 17.16 -11.73
N PHE A 6 -8.84 15.83 -11.49
CA PHE A 6 -8.69 14.83 -12.54
C PHE A 6 -10.02 14.38 -13.16
N TYR A 7 -11.07 14.22 -12.35
CA TYR A 7 -12.38 13.73 -12.81
C TYR A 7 -13.45 14.83 -12.78
N GLY A 8 -13.04 16.09 -12.75
CA GLY A 8 -13.91 17.23 -12.45
C GLY A 8 -15.13 17.38 -13.34
N ALA A 9 -15.07 16.95 -14.61
CA ALA A 9 -16.24 16.97 -15.50
C ALA A 9 -17.26 15.89 -15.14
N LEU A 10 -16.81 14.68 -14.84
CA LEU A 10 -17.66 13.54 -14.46
C LEU A 10 -18.24 13.72 -13.05
N TRP A 11 -17.43 14.19 -12.10
CA TRP A 11 -17.91 14.49 -10.77
C TRP A 11 -18.95 15.61 -10.77
N ARG A 12 -18.77 16.67 -11.56
CA ARG A 12 -19.78 17.72 -11.70
C ARG A 12 -21.07 17.24 -12.35
N SER A 13 -21.00 16.28 -13.29
CA SER A 13 -22.20 15.74 -13.94
C SER A 13 -22.98 14.77 -13.05
N GLN A 14 -22.29 14.01 -12.17
CA GLN A 14 -22.90 13.04 -11.26
C GLN A 14 -23.34 13.64 -9.92
N LEU A 15 -22.66 14.66 -9.41
CA LEU A 15 -22.90 15.25 -8.09
C LEU A 15 -23.64 16.59 -8.20
N LYS A 16 -24.81 16.59 -8.85
CA LYS A 16 -25.62 17.82 -9.05
C LYS A 16 -26.41 18.23 -7.82
N GLU A 17 -26.65 17.32 -6.89
CA GLU A 17 -27.45 17.54 -5.70
C GLU A 17 -26.53 17.79 -4.49
N GLU A 18 -26.62 18.97 -3.88
CA GLU A 18 -25.72 19.37 -2.78
C GLU A 18 -25.80 18.41 -1.59
N GLY A 19 -26.98 17.86 -1.29
CA GLY A 19 -27.18 16.87 -0.23
C GLY A 19 -26.43 15.55 -0.48
N PHE A 20 -26.30 15.16 -1.75
CA PHE A 20 -25.62 13.94 -2.14
C PHE A 20 -24.09 14.03 -1.92
N ILE A 21 -23.50 15.22 -2.10
CA ILE A 21 -22.07 15.44 -1.81
C ILE A 21 -21.78 15.28 -0.31
N ALA A 22 -22.65 15.83 0.55
CA ALA A 22 -22.49 15.71 2.00
C ALA A 22 -22.62 14.25 2.45
N PHE A 23 -23.60 13.53 1.91
CA PHE A 23 -23.77 12.09 2.13
C PHE A 23 -22.53 11.31 1.69
N MET A 24 -22.06 11.49 0.46
CA MET A 24 -20.89 10.80 -0.06
C MET A 24 -19.64 11.07 0.77
N LYS A 25 -19.39 12.32 1.19
CA LYS A 25 -18.26 12.63 2.07
C LYS A 25 -18.32 11.86 3.39
N LYS A 26 -19.50 11.77 4.00
CA LYS A 26 -19.72 11.03 5.25
C LYS A 26 -19.47 9.54 5.05
N GLU A 27 -20.01 8.95 4.00
CA GLU A 27 -19.85 7.51 3.71
C GLU A 27 -18.40 7.15 3.42
N TRP A 28 -17.69 7.97 2.64
CA TRP A 28 -16.27 7.76 2.36
C TRP A 28 -15.41 7.91 3.62
N LEU A 29 -15.68 8.94 4.45
CA LEU A 29 -14.96 9.12 5.70
C LEU A 29 -15.17 7.92 6.64
N ASN A 30 -16.42 7.46 6.78
CA ASN A 30 -16.76 6.32 7.62
C ASN A 30 -16.11 5.02 7.14
N SER A 31 -16.08 4.80 5.83
CA SER A 31 -15.56 3.56 5.23
C SER A 31 -14.04 3.50 5.23
N LEU A 32 -13.37 4.65 5.20
CA LEU A 32 -11.91 4.72 5.12
C LEU A 32 -11.22 5.01 6.45
N LYS A 33 -11.98 5.20 7.54
CA LYS A 33 -11.46 5.55 8.87
C LYS A 33 -10.42 4.56 9.43
N ASP A 34 -10.50 3.30 9.01
CA ASP A 34 -9.64 2.22 9.52
C ASP A 34 -8.31 2.13 8.75
N PHE A 35 -8.14 2.89 7.66
CA PHE A 35 -6.89 2.92 6.90
C PHE A 35 -5.98 4.05 7.34
N GLN A 36 -4.68 3.77 7.32
CA GLN A 36 -3.68 4.80 7.54
C GLN A 36 -3.68 5.84 6.40
N PRO A 37 -3.43 7.13 6.68
CA PRO A 37 -3.41 8.19 5.66
C PRO A 37 -2.50 7.86 4.46
N GLU A 38 -1.36 7.22 4.70
CA GLU A 38 -0.37 6.85 3.69
C GLU A 38 -0.92 5.80 2.71
N ILE A 39 -1.78 4.90 3.19
CA ILE A 39 -2.46 3.90 2.35
C ILE A 39 -3.49 4.57 1.46
N ILE A 40 -4.23 5.53 2.02
CA ILE A 40 -5.23 6.31 1.27
C ILE A 40 -4.52 7.11 0.17
N ASP A 41 -3.44 7.83 0.48
CA ASP A 41 -2.69 8.61 -0.51
C ASP A 41 -2.12 7.73 -1.64
N LYS A 42 -1.54 6.56 -1.31
CA LYS A 42 -1.08 5.59 -2.33
C LYS A 42 -2.22 5.12 -3.23
N ALA A 43 -3.39 4.84 -2.66
CA ALA A 43 -4.56 4.43 -3.43
C ALA A 43 -5.05 5.55 -4.35
N ILE A 44 -5.00 6.82 -3.90
CA ILE A 44 -5.32 7.98 -4.73
C ILE A 44 -4.36 8.03 -5.93
N GLU A 45 -3.05 8.01 -5.69
CA GLU A 45 -2.06 8.09 -6.77
C GLU A 45 -2.20 6.95 -7.78
N CYS A 46 -2.47 5.74 -7.31
CA CYS A 46 -2.73 4.59 -8.16
C CYS A 46 -3.95 4.82 -9.06
N CYS A 47 -5.05 5.35 -8.51
CA CYS A 47 -6.24 5.66 -9.30
C CYS A 47 -5.95 6.72 -10.37
N LEU A 48 -5.24 7.79 -9.98
CA LEU A 48 -4.90 8.89 -10.90
C LEU A 48 -4.01 8.45 -12.07
N LYS A 49 -3.16 7.44 -11.87
CA LYS A 49 -2.24 6.93 -12.91
C LYS A 49 -2.87 5.89 -13.82
N GLN A 50 -3.81 5.09 -13.31
CA GLN A 50 -4.25 3.85 -13.99
C GLN A 50 -5.72 3.84 -14.40
N LYS A 51 -6.54 4.75 -13.88
CA LYS A 51 -7.99 4.73 -14.11
C LYS A 51 -8.46 5.96 -14.88
N GLU A 52 -9.09 5.69 -16.03
CA GLU A 52 -9.77 6.70 -16.85
C GLU A 52 -10.96 7.33 -16.12
N PHE A 53 -11.61 6.58 -15.23
CA PHE A 53 -12.78 7.02 -14.46
C PHE A 53 -12.51 6.98 -12.95
N PRO A 54 -13.17 7.84 -12.15
CA PRO A 54 -13.04 7.80 -10.71
C PRO A 54 -13.57 6.45 -10.19
N PRO A 55 -12.87 5.83 -9.23
CA PRO A 55 -13.31 4.58 -8.65
C PRO A 55 -14.60 4.76 -7.84
N THR A 56 -15.42 3.72 -7.80
CA THR A 56 -16.50 3.66 -6.80
C THR A 56 -15.92 3.43 -5.40
N LEU A 57 -16.70 3.71 -4.35
CA LEU A 57 -16.26 3.49 -2.97
C LEU A 57 -15.80 2.04 -2.71
N PRO A 58 -16.54 0.99 -3.12
CA PRO A 58 -16.07 -0.39 -2.96
C PRO A 58 -14.74 -0.66 -3.69
N GLN A 59 -14.60 -0.20 -4.93
CA GLN A 59 -13.36 -0.37 -5.70
C GLN A 59 -12.17 0.33 -5.05
N PHE A 60 -12.40 1.50 -4.45
CA PHE A 60 -11.36 2.24 -3.74
C PHE A 60 -11.01 1.57 -2.41
N TYR A 61 -12.01 1.09 -1.68
CA TYR A 61 -11.83 0.34 -0.43
C TYR A 61 -11.00 -0.93 -0.64
N ASP A 62 -11.31 -1.72 -1.67
CA ASP A 62 -10.55 -2.93 -2.01
C ASP A 62 -9.10 -2.61 -2.38
N LEU A 63 -8.88 -1.48 -3.06
CA LEU A 63 -7.55 -1.00 -3.39
C LEU A 63 -6.77 -0.63 -2.12
N CYS A 64 -7.38 0.12 -1.19
CA CYS A 64 -6.77 0.42 0.11
C CYS A 64 -6.44 -0.86 0.90
N ARG A 65 -7.37 -1.82 0.96
CA ARG A 65 -7.16 -3.12 1.60
C ARG A 65 -5.97 -3.87 1.00
N SER A 66 -5.81 -3.84 -0.33
CA SER A 66 -4.68 -4.50 -1.00
C SER A 66 -3.32 -3.86 -0.65
N PHE A 67 -3.28 -2.54 -0.46
CA PHE A 67 -2.08 -1.84 -0.02
C PHE A 67 -1.76 -2.10 1.45
N GLN A 68 -2.78 -2.09 2.31
CA GLN A 68 -2.63 -2.43 3.73
C GLN A 68 -2.07 -3.84 3.89
N LYS A 69 -2.66 -4.84 3.20
CA LYS A 69 -2.21 -6.22 3.26
C LYS A 69 -0.73 -6.37 2.89
N ARG A 70 -0.29 -5.71 1.81
CA ARG A 70 1.12 -5.74 1.38
C ARG A 70 2.06 -5.12 2.41
N LEU A 71 1.64 -4.04 3.06
CA LEU A 71 2.43 -3.41 4.12
C LEU A 71 2.57 -4.34 5.33
N ASP A 72 1.51 -5.05 5.69
CA ASP A 72 1.52 -5.98 6.82
C ASP A 72 2.40 -7.20 6.51
N GLU A 73 2.32 -7.74 5.28
CA GLU A 73 3.21 -8.81 4.79
C GLU A 73 4.69 -8.40 4.84
N GLN A 74 5.01 -7.17 4.44
CA GLN A 74 6.38 -6.64 4.50
C GLN A 74 6.89 -6.54 5.93
N LYS A 75 6.09 -6.02 6.86
CA LYS A 75 6.44 -5.95 8.29
C LYS A 75 6.65 -7.33 8.90
N GLU A 76 5.84 -8.30 8.51
CA GLU A 76 6.00 -9.69 8.97
C GLU A 76 7.32 -10.31 8.47
N GLN A 77 7.70 -10.02 7.22
CA GLN A 77 8.97 -10.45 6.63
C GLN A 77 10.16 -9.82 7.37
N GLU A 78 10.12 -8.52 7.64
CA GLU A 78 11.16 -7.79 8.38
C GLU A 78 11.33 -8.35 9.80
N ASN A 79 10.23 -8.63 10.49
CA ASN A 79 10.26 -9.25 11.82
C ASN A 79 10.89 -10.65 11.79
N LYS A 80 10.58 -11.49 10.79
CA LYS A 80 11.21 -12.81 10.62
C LYS A 80 12.71 -12.72 10.35
N THR A 81 13.15 -11.70 9.60
CA THR A 81 14.55 -11.53 9.23
C THR A 81 15.39 -10.97 10.39
N SER A 82 14.81 -10.12 11.23
CA SER A 82 15.47 -9.60 12.43
C SER A 82 15.52 -10.59 13.60
N ALA A 83 14.60 -11.57 13.63
CA ALA A 83 14.50 -12.53 14.72
C ALA A 83 15.50 -13.70 14.63
N ASN A 84 16.18 -13.90 13.50
CA ASN A 84 17.19 -14.95 13.33
C ASN A 84 18.38 -14.45 12.50
N PRO A 85 19.29 -13.65 13.08
CA PRO A 85 20.65 -13.65 12.55
C PRO A 85 21.15 -15.10 12.58
N ALA A 86 21.65 -15.61 11.46
CA ALA A 86 22.26 -16.94 11.43
C ALA A 86 23.29 -17.02 12.57
N PRO A 87 23.34 -18.12 13.35
CA PRO A 87 24.26 -18.24 14.46
C PRO A 87 25.67 -17.92 13.99
N LEU A 88 26.42 -17.13 14.77
CA LEU A 88 27.78 -16.70 14.44
C LEU A 88 28.67 -17.89 14.01
N GLU A 89 28.44 -19.06 14.60
CA GLU A 89 29.08 -20.34 14.21
C GLU A 89 28.89 -20.71 12.74
N VAL A 90 27.68 -20.58 12.20
CA VAL A 90 27.37 -20.92 10.80
C VAL A 90 28.09 -19.95 9.86
N GLY A 91 28.10 -18.66 10.22
CA GLY A 91 28.88 -17.65 9.48
C GLY A 91 30.38 -17.96 9.49
N LEU A 92 30.93 -18.32 10.64
CA LEU A 92 32.33 -18.70 10.79
C LEU A 92 32.68 -19.98 10.03
N ALA A 93 31.79 -20.97 9.99
CA ALA A 93 31.97 -22.21 9.25
C ALA A 93 32.06 -21.95 7.74
N HIS A 94 31.15 -21.14 7.19
CA HIS A 94 31.19 -20.75 5.79
C HIS A 94 32.48 -19.98 5.43
N LEU A 95 32.90 -19.04 6.28
CA LEU A 95 34.15 -18.28 6.06
C LEU A 95 35.39 -19.18 6.07
N ARG A 96 35.45 -20.19 6.96
CA ARG A 96 36.54 -21.18 6.94
C ARG A 96 36.56 -22.00 5.67
N MET A 97 35.40 -22.44 5.19
CA MET A 97 35.28 -23.22 3.96
C MET A 97 35.73 -22.41 2.74
N ILE A 98 35.30 -21.14 2.65
CA ILE A 98 35.75 -20.21 1.60
C ILE A 98 37.27 -20.02 1.66
N LYS A 99 37.84 -19.79 2.85
CA LYS A 99 39.29 -19.64 3.03
C LYS A 99 40.05 -20.90 2.59
N GLN A 100 39.54 -22.09 2.88
CA GLN A 100 40.16 -23.35 2.45
C GLN A 100 40.15 -23.49 0.93
N MET A 101 39.04 -23.17 0.25
CA MET A 101 38.97 -23.23 -1.21
C MET A 101 39.94 -22.26 -1.89
N LEU A 102 40.13 -21.08 -1.32
CA LEU A 102 41.06 -20.07 -1.85
C LEU A 102 42.54 -20.42 -1.60
N ASN A 103 42.85 -21.09 -0.50
CA ASN A 103 44.21 -21.49 -0.14
C ASN A 103 44.63 -22.87 -0.68
N SER A 104 43.74 -23.56 -1.40
CA SER A 104 43.99 -24.90 -1.98
C SER A 104 44.32 -24.86 -3.48
N ASN A 105 44.58 -23.66 -4.04
CA ASN A 105 45.22 -23.45 -5.35
C ASN A 105 46.62 -22.86 -5.14
#